data_AF-A0A0S8KJF8-F1
#
_entry.id   AF-A0A0S8KJF8-F1
#
_cell.length_a   1.000
_cell.length_b   1.000
_cell.length_c   1.000
_cell.angle_alpha   90.00
_cell.angle_beta   90.00
_cell.angle_gamma   90.00
#
_symmetry.space_group_name_H-M   'P 1'
#
loop_
_entity.id
_entity.type
_entity.pdbx_description
1 polymer ?
#
loop_
_entity_poly.entity_id
_entity_poly.type
_entity_poly.pdbx_seq_one_letter_code
_entity_poly.pdbx_strand_id
1 'polypeptide(L)' 'DVDNYGRRYYIRIDRVDYSDGSHPENCPGDVDLWPTGPDGSGQSLTRKVSTDYGNDPDNWTALPPSPG' A
#
# COMPACT_ATOMS: atom_id res chain seq x y z
N ASP A 1 23.92 9.60 11.67
CA ASP A 1 24.99 10.48 12.18
C ASP A 1 25.04 10.37 13.70
N VAL A 2 26.20 10.44 14.35
CA VAL A 2 26.34 10.32 15.82
C VAL A 2 26.90 11.62 16.37
N ASP A 3 26.21 12.24 17.33
CA ASP A 3 26.71 13.47 17.95
C ASP A 3 27.88 13.23 18.91
N ASN A 4 28.45 14.33 19.42
CA ASN A 4 29.53 14.31 20.41
C ASN A 4 29.14 13.68 21.77
N TYR A 5 27.87 13.30 21.98
CA TYR A 5 27.38 12.59 23.15
C TYR A 5 27.12 11.10 22.88
N GLY A 6 27.53 10.58 21.71
CA GLY A 6 27.37 9.19 21.34
C GLY A 6 25.93 8.83 20.93
N ARG A 7 25.05 9.82 20.74
CA ARG A 7 23.64 9.59 20.39
C ARG A 7 23.51 9.43 18.88
N ARG A 8 23.02 8.27 18.44
CA ARG A 8 22.69 8.02 17.02
C ARG A 8 21.41 8.77 16.65
N TYR A 9 21.53 9.66 15.67
CA TYR A 9 20.38 10.27 15.00
C TYR A 9 20.16 9.59 13.65
N TYR A 10 18.88 9.35 13.38
CA TYR A 10 18.40 8.81 12.13
C TYR A 10 17.79 9.96 11.34
N ILE A 11 18.20 10.08 10.08
CA ILE A 11 17.56 10.99 9.14
C ILE A 11 16.61 10.12 8.32
N ARG A 12 15.35 10.53 8.25
CA ARG A 12 14.38 9.89 7.35
C ARG A 12 14.77 10.26 5.91
N ILE A 13 15.35 9.30 5.18
CA ILE A 13 15.75 9.48 3.78
C ILE A 13 14.52 9.44 2.87
N ASP A 14 13.59 8.52 3.15
CA ASP A 14 12.37 8.34 2.36
C ASP A 14 11.19 7.96 3.27
N ARG A 15 9.98 8.30 2.82
CA ARG A 15 8.71 7.93 3.44
C ARG A 15 7.70 7.70 2.33
N VAL A 16 7.20 6.48 2.24
CA VAL A 16 6.10 6.12 1.35
C VAL A 16 4.83 6.11 2.20
N ASP A 17 3.94 7.06 1.95
CA ASP A 17 2.60 7.07 2.52
C ASP A 17 1.67 6.39 1.51
N TYR A 18 1.24 5.17 1.81
CA TYR A 18 0.31 4.41 0.98
C TYR A 18 -1.07 5.08 0.99
N SER A 19 -1.73 5.12 -0.17
CA SER A 19 -3.10 5.60 -0.30
C SER A 19 -3.93 4.65 -1.17
N ASP A 20 -5.20 4.56 -0.83
CA ASP A 20 -6.27 3.83 -1.52
C ASP A 20 -6.97 4.68 -2.60
N GLY A 21 -6.41 5.84 -2.93
CA GLY A 21 -7.06 6.83 -3.79
C GLY A 21 -7.97 7.82 -3.05
N SER A 22 -8.12 7.69 -1.72
CA SER A 22 -9.06 8.51 -0.94
C SER A 22 -8.42 9.49 0.04
N HIS A 23 -7.07 9.53 0.11
CA HIS A 23 -6.33 10.38 1.05
C HIS A 23 -5.33 11.33 0.35
N PRO A 24 -5.81 12.24 -0.53
CA PRO A 24 -4.95 13.16 -1.26
C PRO A 24 -4.15 14.12 -0.36
N GLU A 25 -4.63 14.40 0.85
CA GLU A 25 -3.98 15.27 1.83
C GLU A 25 -2.66 14.71 2.38
N ASN A 26 -2.43 13.41 2.22
CA ASN A 26 -1.18 12.76 2.61
C ASN A 26 -0.11 12.81 1.51
N CYS A 27 -0.47 13.29 0.31
CA CYS A 27 0.40 13.33 -0.85
C CYS A 27 0.84 14.77 -1.19
N PRO A 28 2.07 14.98 -1.70
CA PRO A 28 2.51 16.29 -2.15
C PRO A 28 1.57 16.88 -3.21
N GLY A 29 1.07 18.09 -2.98
CA GLY A 29 0.23 18.81 -3.92
C GLY A 29 -1.27 18.53 -3.78
N ASP A 30 -1.72 17.92 -2.68
CA ASP A 30 -3.14 17.64 -2.38
C ASP A 30 -3.81 16.80 -3.49
N VAL A 31 -3.05 15.93 -4.14
CA VAL A 31 -3.49 14.99 -5.17
C VAL A 31 -3.02 13.61 -4.78
N ASP A 32 -3.91 12.63 -4.83
CA ASP A 32 -3.53 11.25 -4.60
C ASP A 32 -2.66 10.75 -5.77
N LEU A 33 -1.41 10.45 -5.45
CA LEU A 33 -0.42 9.98 -6.43
C LEU A 33 -0.52 8.47 -6.67
N TRP A 34 -1.29 7.76 -5.84
CA TRP A 34 -1.51 6.33 -6.00
C TRP A 34 -2.59 6.08 -7.06
N PRO A 35 -2.39 5.08 -7.93
CA PRO A 35 -3.41 4.75 -8.90
C PRO A 35 -4.64 4.19 -8.17
N THR A 36 -5.82 4.69 -8.54
CA THR A 36 -7.11 4.24 -7.98
C THR A 36 -7.50 2.83 -8.44
N GLY A 37 -6.64 2.15 -9.19
CA GLY A 37 -6.79 0.78 -9.64
C GLY A 37 -5.43 0.23 -10.01
N PRO A 38 -5.28 -1.05 -10.27
CA PRO A 38 -3.98 -1.57 -10.68
C PRO A 38 -3.58 -1.04 -12.05
N ASP A 39 -2.28 -1.03 -12.27
CA ASP A 39 -1.61 -0.69 -13.53
C ASP A 39 -1.76 -1.76 -14.63
N GLY A 40 -2.36 -2.91 -14.29
CA GLY A 40 -2.59 -4.04 -15.19
C GLY A 40 -4.07 -4.24 -15.56
N SER A 41 -4.32 -4.75 -16.77
CA SER A 41 -5.66 -5.11 -17.27
C SER A 41 -6.07 -6.56 -16.95
N GLY A 42 -5.20 -7.32 -16.27
CA GLY A 42 -5.43 -8.71 -15.90
C GLY A 42 -6.31 -8.88 -14.65
N GLN A 43 -6.73 -10.11 -14.39
CA GLN A 43 -7.42 -10.44 -13.14
C GLN A 43 -6.46 -10.37 -11.95
N SER A 44 -6.98 -10.00 -10.79
CA SER A 44 -6.28 -10.02 -9.50
C SER A 44 -6.83 -11.13 -8.60
N LEU A 45 -6.03 -11.56 -7.63
CA LEU A 45 -6.47 -12.51 -6.61
C LEU A 45 -7.32 -11.79 -5.56
N THR A 46 -8.57 -12.23 -5.41
CA THR A 46 -9.50 -11.73 -4.39
C THR A 46 -9.90 -12.88 -3.47
N ARG A 47 -10.00 -12.61 -2.17
CA ARG A 47 -10.49 -13.60 -1.19
C ARG A 47 -11.98 -13.87 -1.40
N LYS A 48 -12.37 -15.15 -1.45
CA LYS A 48 -13.78 -15.57 -1.53
C LYS A 48 -14.52 -15.27 -0.22
N VAL A 49 -13.85 -15.56 0.90
CA VAL A 49 -14.31 -15.30 2.28
C VAL A 49 -13.27 -14.42 2.97
N SER A 50 -13.65 -13.18 3.29
CA SER A 50 -12.74 -12.16 3.82
C SER A 50 -12.25 -12.42 5.25
N THR A 51 -13.00 -13.22 6.01
CA THR A 51 -12.70 -13.58 7.41
C THR A 51 -11.79 -14.80 7.54
N ASP A 52 -11.66 -15.59 6.48
CA ASP A 52 -10.85 -16.80 6.50
C ASP A 52 -9.36 -16.47 6.32
N TYR A 53 -8.52 -17.41 6.73
CA TYR A 53 -7.08 -17.22 6.67
C TYR A 53 -6.59 -17.11 5.22
N GLY A 54 -5.67 -16.17 4.98
CA GLY A 54 -5.11 -15.90 3.64
C GLY A 54 -4.17 -16.99 3.11
N ASN A 55 -3.81 -17.98 3.92
CA ASN A 55 -2.93 -19.08 3.52
C ASN A 55 -3.69 -20.29 2.93
N ASP A 56 -5.03 -20.26 2.90
CA ASP A 56 -5.83 -21.28 2.22
C ASP A 56 -5.91 -20.97 0.71
N PRO A 57 -5.29 -21.78 -0.18
CA PRO A 57 -5.35 -21.57 -1.61
C PRO A 57 -6.77 -21.63 -2.19
N ASP A 58 -7.66 -22.43 -1.59
CA ASP A 58 -9.03 -22.58 -2.06
C ASP A 58 -9.88 -21.32 -1.77
N ASN A 59 -9.43 -20.45 -0.87
CA ASN A 59 -10.09 -19.18 -0.56
C ASN A 59 -9.75 -18.05 -1.56
N TRP A 60 -9.08 -18.34 -2.67
CA TRP A 60 -8.73 -17.33 -3.68
C TRP A 60 -9.47 -17.53 -5.00
N THR A 61 -9.86 -16.42 -5.63
CA THR A 61 -10.45 -16.41 -6.97
C THR A 61 -9.89 -15.25 -7.80
N ALA A 62 -9.84 -15.43 -9.11
CA ALA A 62 -9.44 -14.39 -10.04
C ALA A 62 -10.65 -13.50 -10.37
N LEU A 63 -10.57 -12.20 -10.06
CA LEU A 63 -11.60 -11.21 -10.35
C LEU A 63 -11.00 -9.96 -11.01
N PRO A 64 -11.83 -9.15 -11.70
CA PRO A 64 -11.43 -7.79 -12.04
C PRO A 64 -10.90 -7.10 -10.79
N PRO A 65 -9.77 -6.42 -10.89
CA PRO A 65 -9.18 -5.77 -9.74
C PRO A 65 -10.05 -4.63 -9.23
N SER A 66 -10.09 -4.45 -7.93
CA SER A 66 -10.67 -3.28 -7.28
C SER A 66 -9.58 -2.28 -6.91
N PRO A 67 -9.92 -0.99 -6.75
CA PRO A 67 -9.13 -0.08 -5.92
C PRO A 67 -8.80 -0.78 -4.59
N GLY A 68 -7.54 -0.69 -4.17
CA GLY A 68 -7.12 -1.08 -2.82
C GLY A 68 -7.41 0.03 -1.84
#